data_AF-A0A1A8KPG7-F1
#
_entry.id   AF-A0A1A8KPG7-F1
#
_cell.length_a   1.000
_cell.length_b   1.000
_cell.length_c   1.000
_cell.angle_alpha   90.00
_cell.angle_beta   90.00
_cell.angle_gamma   90.00
#
_symmetry.space_group_name_H-M   'P 1'
#
loop_
_entity.id
_entity.type
_entity.pdbx_description
1 polymer ?
#
loop_
_entity_poly.entity_id
_entity_poly.type
_entity_poly.pdbx_seq_one_letter_code
_entity_poly.pdbx_strand_id
1 'polypeptide(L)'
;VVPGNGRFISENEVIVSNYWFPKKTQFHLCHYAACHDEAEFVKAEDFVPERWLHTQAPSSHGDRATPGFYQHHPYSFIPFGVGVRACVGKRLAEMEMHFALSRLIQHYRVEPEHGAPLIQPKTRTLLIPSKPINLRFLPRA
;
A
#
# COMPACT_ATOMS: atom_id res chain seq x y z
N VAL A 1 8.39 3.74 1.54
CA VAL A 1 7.88 2.60 2.36
C VAL A 1 8.84 1.41 2.19
N VAL A 2 8.94 0.51 3.16
CA VAL A 2 9.73 -0.73 3.00
C VAL A 2 9.05 -1.66 1.97
N PRO A 3 9.80 -2.30 1.04
CA PRO A 3 9.20 -3.12 -0.01
C PRO A 3 8.61 -4.45 0.49
N GLY A 4 8.96 -4.86 1.70
CA GLY A 4 8.44 -6.07 2.32
C GLY A 4 8.70 -6.12 3.82
N ASN A 5 8.16 -7.13 4.49
CA ASN A 5 8.35 -7.38 5.92
C ASN A 5 8.81 -8.82 6.16
N GLY A 6 9.85 -8.97 6.98
CA GLY A 6 10.33 -10.26 7.45
C GLY A 6 9.82 -10.62 8.83
N ARG A 7 9.60 -11.92 9.07
CA ARG A 7 9.44 -12.51 10.40
C ARG A 7 10.30 -13.76 10.48
N PHE A 8 11.08 -13.86 11.56
CA PHE A 8 11.88 -15.04 11.84
C PHE A 8 11.21 -15.81 12.98
N ILE A 9 10.86 -17.07 12.72
CA ILE A 9 10.21 -17.93 13.72
C ILE A 9 11.28 -18.81 14.33
N SER A 10 11.72 -18.50 15.56
CA SER A 10 12.87 -19.17 16.18
C SER A 10 12.53 -20.53 16.80
N GLU A 11 11.37 -20.66 17.43
CA GLU A 11 11.09 -21.77 18.38
C GLU A 11 9.99 -22.72 17.92
N ASN A 12 9.09 -22.24 17.06
CA ASN A 12 7.92 -22.97 16.60
C ASN A 12 8.11 -23.47 15.17
N GLU A 13 7.57 -24.65 14.89
CA GLU A 13 7.30 -25.08 13.53
C GLU A 13 6.01 -24.42 13.05
N VAL A 14 5.90 -24.17 11.75
CA VAL A 14 4.75 -23.48 11.17
C VAL A 14 4.16 -24.37 10.09
N ILE A 15 2.85 -24.60 10.14
CA ILE A 15 2.12 -25.23 9.05
C ILE A 15 1.27 -24.14 8.41
N VAL A 16 1.51 -23.88 7.12
CA VAL A 16 0.67 -22.98 6.31
C VAL A 16 0.01 -23.82 5.24
N SER A 17 -1.32 -23.86 5.27
CA SER A 17 -2.09 -24.78 4.45
C SER A 17 -1.64 -26.24 4.69
N ASN A 18 -1.16 -26.94 3.68
CA ASN A 18 -0.62 -28.29 3.76
C ASN A 18 0.93 -28.33 3.70
N TYR A 19 1.60 -27.19 3.88
CA TYR A 19 3.05 -27.08 3.87
C TYR A 19 3.59 -26.93 5.28
N TRP A 20 4.55 -27.77 5.65
CA TRP A 20 5.27 -27.70 6.92
C TRP A 20 6.59 -26.96 6.75
N PHE A 21 6.85 -26.00 7.64
CA PHE A 21 8.05 -25.20 7.69
C PHE A 21 8.76 -25.44 9.03
N PRO A 22 10.06 -25.81 9.02
CA PRO A 22 10.80 -26.07 10.24
C PRO A 22 11.02 -24.80 11.06
N LYS A 23 11.41 -24.99 12.33
CA LYS A 23 11.91 -23.91 13.19
C LYS A 23 13.04 -23.15 12.49
N LYS A 24 13.22 -21.89 12.85
CA LYS A 24 14.22 -20.97 12.27
C LYS A 24 13.96 -20.65 10.78
N THR A 25 12.73 -20.86 10.31
CA THR A 25 12.31 -20.38 8.99
C THR A 25 12.06 -18.87 9.03
N GLN A 26 12.62 -18.16 8.05
CA GLN A 26 12.31 -16.76 7.81
C GLN A 26 11.18 -16.65 6.78
N PHE A 27 10.09 -16.00 7.17
CA PHE A 27 8.99 -15.66 6.28
C PHE A 27 9.13 -14.20 5.83
N HIS A 28 8.98 -13.96 4.54
CA HIS A 28 9.01 -12.63 3.96
C HIS A 28 7.68 -12.38 3.24
N LEU A 29 6.94 -11.36 3.65
CA LEU A 29 5.80 -10.85 2.91
C LEU A 29 6.25 -9.69 2.03
N CYS A 30 6.21 -9.87 0.71
CA CYS A 30 6.67 -8.91 -0.27
C CYS A 30 5.54 -7.95 -0.65
N HIS A 31 5.32 -6.91 0.16
CA HIS A 31 4.26 -5.91 -0.07
C HIS A 31 4.28 -5.30 -1.46
N TYR A 32 5.47 -4.98 -1.96
CA TYR A 32 5.60 -4.41 -3.29
C TYR A 32 5.02 -5.37 -4.34
N ALA A 33 5.39 -6.65 -4.32
CA ALA A 33 4.86 -7.62 -5.27
C ALA A 33 3.34 -7.81 -5.10
N ALA A 34 2.84 -7.92 -3.86
CA ALA A 34 1.41 -8.12 -3.61
C ALA A 34 0.55 -6.94 -4.10
N CYS A 35 1.02 -5.69 -3.92
CA CYS A 35 0.31 -4.50 -4.42
C CYS A 35 0.26 -4.41 -5.95
N HIS A 36 1.19 -5.09 -6.64
CA HIS A 36 1.32 -5.13 -8.10
C HIS A 36 0.73 -6.42 -8.71
N ASP A 37 0.08 -7.27 -7.91
CA ASP A 37 -0.57 -8.50 -8.39
C ASP A 37 -2.03 -8.21 -8.79
N GLU A 38 -2.38 -8.45 -10.06
CA GLU A 38 -3.75 -8.27 -10.55
C GLU A 38 -4.77 -9.24 -9.92
N ALA A 39 -4.32 -10.36 -9.36
CA ALA A 39 -5.18 -11.26 -8.60
C ALA A 39 -5.66 -10.63 -7.28
N GLU A 40 -4.88 -9.71 -6.72
CA GLU A 40 -5.21 -8.98 -5.49
C GLU A 40 -5.81 -7.60 -5.81
N PHE A 41 -5.24 -6.88 -6.76
CA PHE A 41 -5.61 -5.52 -7.12
C PHE A 41 -5.95 -5.40 -8.60
N VAL A 42 -7.25 -5.38 -8.95
CA VAL A 42 -7.69 -5.11 -10.32
C VAL A 42 -7.12 -3.75 -10.78
N LYS A 43 -6.46 -3.71 -11.95
CA LYS A 43 -5.66 -2.58 -12.41
C LYS A 43 -4.57 -2.20 -11.40
N ALA A 44 -3.72 -3.16 -11.03
CA ALA A 44 -2.71 -3.01 -9.98
C ALA A 44 -1.71 -1.88 -10.26
N GLU A 45 -1.40 -1.65 -11.55
CA GLU A 45 -0.46 -0.62 -12.00
C GLU A 45 -1.08 0.78 -12.09
N ASP A 46 -2.41 0.90 -12.01
CA ASP A 46 -3.11 2.18 -12.11
C ASP A 46 -3.29 2.82 -10.72
N PHE A 47 -3.07 4.13 -10.63
CA PHE A 47 -3.43 4.90 -9.44
C PHE A 47 -4.94 5.11 -9.36
N VAL A 48 -5.63 4.25 -8.59
CA VAL A 48 -7.09 4.27 -8.40
C VAL A 48 -7.43 4.46 -6.91
N PRO A 49 -7.52 5.72 -6.41
CA PRO A 49 -7.87 6.01 -5.01
C PRO A 49 -9.25 5.48 -4.59
N GLU A 50 -10.20 5.46 -5.51
CA GLU A 50 -11.60 5.09 -5.27
C GLU A 50 -11.74 3.64 -4.80
N ARG A 51 -10.73 2.81 -5.08
CA ARG A 51 -10.59 1.43 -4.57
C ARG A 51 -10.75 1.31 -3.06
N TRP A 52 -10.36 2.35 -2.33
CA TRP A 52 -10.36 2.37 -0.87
C TRP A 52 -11.65 2.97 -0.28
N LEU A 53 -12.57 3.44 -1.12
CA LEU A 53 -13.84 4.00 -0.69
C LEU A 53 -14.85 2.87 -0.49
N HIS A 54 -15.38 2.75 0.74
CA HIS A 54 -16.47 1.83 1.03
C HIS A 54 -17.77 2.34 0.38
N THR A 55 -18.08 1.84 -0.81
CA THR A 55 -19.36 2.12 -1.45
C THR A 55 -20.36 1.02 -1.05
N GLN A 56 -21.16 1.32 -0.01
CA GLN A 56 -22.28 0.53 0.54
C GLN A 56 -21.93 -0.70 1.40
N ALA A 57 -22.50 -0.73 2.62
CA ALA A 57 -22.53 -1.89 3.50
C ALA A 57 -23.33 -3.03 2.85
N PRO A 58 -23.00 -4.32 3.10
CA PRO A 58 -23.89 -5.41 2.74
C PRO A 58 -25.22 -5.20 3.47
N SER A 59 -26.31 -5.18 2.71
CA SER A 59 -27.64 -5.40 3.27
C SER A 59 -27.62 -6.69 4.09
N SER A 60 -28.35 -6.71 5.19
CA SER A 60 -28.42 -7.76 6.22
C SER A 60 -29.02 -9.10 5.74
N HIS A 61 -28.93 -9.43 4.46
CA HIS A 61 -29.37 -10.70 3.90
C HIS A 61 -28.19 -11.35 3.18
N GLY A 62 -27.94 -12.62 3.51
CA GLY A 62 -26.77 -13.42 3.13
C GLY A 62 -26.65 -13.76 1.64
N ASP A 63 -26.96 -12.81 0.76
CA ASP A 63 -26.56 -12.87 -0.63
C ASP A 63 -25.10 -12.43 -0.73
N ARG A 64 -24.28 -13.30 -1.32
CA ARG A 64 -22.89 -13.03 -1.67
C ARG A 64 -22.80 -11.62 -2.23
N ALA A 65 -22.06 -10.77 -1.51
CA ALA A 65 -21.78 -9.39 -1.84
C ALA A 65 -21.79 -9.17 -3.35
N THR A 66 -22.72 -8.35 -3.83
CA THR A 66 -22.79 -7.95 -5.23
C THR A 66 -21.39 -7.49 -5.66
N PRO A 67 -20.80 -8.04 -6.73
CA PRO A 67 -19.43 -7.76 -7.11
C PRO A 67 -19.33 -6.30 -7.59
N GLY A 68 -18.77 -5.45 -6.74
CA GLY A 68 -18.50 -4.05 -7.05
C GLY A 68 -17.76 -3.38 -5.90
N PHE A 69 -16.44 -3.19 -5.92
CA PHE A 69 -15.56 -3.26 -7.08
C PHE A 69 -14.12 -3.72 -6.78
N TYR A 70 -13.68 -3.91 -5.52
CA TYR A 70 -12.32 -4.43 -5.22
C TYR A 70 -12.28 -5.11 -3.85
N GLN A 71 -12.22 -6.45 -3.80
CA GLN A 71 -11.92 -7.21 -2.58
C GLN A 71 -10.51 -7.81 -2.71
N HIS A 72 -9.50 -7.07 -2.22
CA HIS A 72 -8.15 -7.61 -2.03
C HIS A 72 -8.10 -8.32 -0.67
N HIS A 73 -7.19 -9.28 -0.51
CA HIS A 73 -7.01 -9.89 0.80
C HIS A 73 -6.47 -8.83 1.80
N PRO A 74 -6.98 -8.75 3.04
CA PRO A 74 -6.61 -7.68 3.99
C PRO A 74 -5.12 -7.57 4.29
N TYR A 75 -4.36 -8.65 4.09
CA TYR A 75 -2.91 -8.70 4.30
C TYR A 75 -2.09 -8.40 3.03
N SER A 76 -2.72 -8.23 1.87
CA SER A 76 -2.07 -7.84 0.61
C SER A 76 -1.66 -6.37 0.59
N PHE A 77 -2.22 -5.56 1.51
CA PHE A 77 -1.83 -4.16 1.72
C PHE A 77 -1.67 -3.83 3.22
N ILE A 78 -0.44 -3.95 3.73
CA ILE A 78 -0.10 -3.56 5.10
C ILE A 78 1.13 -2.62 5.14
N PRO A 79 1.03 -1.40 4.59
CA PRO A 79 2.16 -0.47 4.43
C PRO A 79 2.81 -0.04 5.75
N PHE A 80 2.10 -0.17 6.86
CA PHE A 80 2.57 0.09 8.22
C PHE A 80 2.76 -1.18 9.06
N GLY A 81 2.68 -2.36 8.44
CA GLY A 81 2.70 -3.65 9.14
C GLY A 81 1.45 -3.87 10.01
N VAL A 82 1.47 -4.97 10.75
CA VAL A 82 0.36 -5.45 11.59
C VAL A 82 0.89 -6.11 12.86
N GLY A 83 0.04 -6.15 13.90
CA GLY A 83 0.34 -6.74 15.21
C GLY A 83 1.22 -5.85 16.10
N VAL A 84 1.81 -6.44 17.14
CA VAL A 84 2.59 -5.72 18.17
C VAL A 84 3.87 -5.05 17.65
N ARG A 85 4.31 -5.40 16.44
CA ARG A 85 5.45 -4.78 15.73
C ARG A 85 5.01 -3.96 14.51
N ALA A 86 3.75 -3.54 14.46
CA ALA A 86 3.31 -2.54 13.49
C ALA A 86 4.03 -1.20 13.73
N CYS A 87 4.07 -0.36 12.70
CA CYS A 87 4.73 0.95 12.77
C CYS A 87 4.11 1.80 13.88
N VAL A 88 4.89 2.09 14.91
CA VAL A 88 4.49 2.97 16.02
C VAL A 88 4.14 4.37 15.53
N GLY A 89 4.76 4.82 14.44
CA GLY A 89 4.54 6.14 13.83
C GLY A 89 3.35 6.19 12.86
N LYS A 90 2.57 5.12 12.67
CA LYS A 90 1.48 5.07 11.68
C LYS A 90 0.57 6.30 11.76
N ARG A 91 0.03 6.59 12.94
CA ARG A 91 -0.93 7.68 13.15
C ARG A 91 -0.32 9.05 12.87
N LEU A 92 0.94 9.26 13.26
CA LEU A 92 1.64 10.51 13.01
C LEU A 92 1.91 10.69 11.52
N ALA A 93 2.44 9.66 10.86
CA ALA A 93 2.70 9.69 9.43
C ALA A 93 1.43 9.94 8.61
N GLU A 94 0.33 9.26 8.95
CA GLU A 94 -0.97 9.49 8.31
C GLU A 94 -1.41 10.95 8.51
N MET A 95 -1.36 11.47 9.74
CA MET A 95 -1.73 12.85 10.02
C MET A 95 -0.90 13.87 9.23
N GLU A 96 0.43 13.71 9.21
CA GLU A 96 1.34 14.59 8.46
C GLU A 96 1.05 14.55 6.95
N MET A 97 0.85 13.36 6.39
CA MET A 97 0.51 13.20 4.96
C MET A 97 -0.83 13.86 4.62
N HIS A 98 -1.89 13.62 5.41
CA HIS A 98 -3.19 14.24 5.18
C HIS A 98 -3.12 15.77 5.30
N PHE A 99 -2.40 16.28 6.29
CA PHE A 99 -2.26 17.72 6.50
C PHE A 99 -1.47 18.39 5.36
N ALA A 100 -0.34 17.80 4.95
CA ALA A 100 0.46 18.30 3.84
C ALA A 100 -0.34 18.28 2.54
N LEU A 101 -0.99 17.15 2.20
CA LEU A 101 -1.80 17.03 1.00
C LEU A 101 -2.96 18.02 0.99
N SER A 102 -3.70 18.13 2.10
CA SER A 102 -4.84 19.06 2.23
C SER A 102 -4.41 20.51 1.98
N ARG A 103 -3.30 20.96 2.59
CA ARG A 103 -2.79 22.32 2.35
C ARG A 103 -2.32 22.52 0.92
N LEU A 104 -1.61 21.55 0.34
CA LEU A 104 -1.13 21.66 -1.04
C LEU A 104 -2.29 21.77 -2.03
N ILE A 105 -3.32 20.92 -1.91
CA ILE A 105 -4.45 20.93 -2.86
C ILE A 105 -5.39 22.14 -2.64
N GLN A 106 -5.43 22.73 -1.46
CA GLN A 106 -6.20 23.95 -1.21
C GLN A 106 -5.56 25.17 -1.89
N HIS A 107 -4.23 25.28 -1.85
CA HIS A 107 -3.52 26.45 -2.37
C HIS A 107 -3.00 26.30 -3.79
N TYR A 108 -2.77 25.07 -4.26
CA TYR A 108 -2.11 24.82 -5.53
C TYR A 108 -2.79 23.72 -6.35
N ARG A 109 -2.76 23.90 -7.66
CA ARG A 109 -2.86 22.82 -8.64
C ARG A 109 -1.43 22.32 -8.88
N VAL A 110 -1.18 21.06 -8.53
CA VAL A 110 0.13 20.42 -8.66
C VAL A 110 0.18 19.64 -9.96
N GLU A 111 1.19 19.89 -10.78
CA GLU A 111 1.38 19.23 -12.08
C GLU A 111 2.82 18.74 -12.23
N PRO A 112 3.09 17.67 -12.99
CA PRO A 112 4.45 17.32 -13.36
C PRO A 112 5.08 18.43 -14.24
N GLU A 113 6.40 18.52 -14.22
CA GLU A 113 7.14 19.31 -15.21
C GLU A 113 6.80 18.86 -16.64
N HIS A 114 6.84 19.79 -17.60
CA HIS A 114 6.55 19.46 -18.99
C HIS A 114 7.57 18.45 -19.53
N GLY A 115 7.08 17.36 -20.11
CA GLY A 115 7.94 16.28 -20.59
C GLY A 115 8.57 15.44 -19.46
N ALA A 116 8.02 15.48 -18.24
CA ALA A 116 8.51 14.67 -17.13
C ALA A 116 8.62 13.18 -17.54
N PRO A 117 9.78 12.54 -17.31
CA PRO A 117 9.96 11.15 -17.68
C PRO A 117 9.16 10.24 -16.77
N LEU A 118 8.89 9.01 -17.22
CA LEU A 118 8.44 7.95 -16.32
C LEU A 118 9.55 7.63 -15.31
N ILE A 119 9.21 7.60 -14.03
CA ILE A 119 10.15 7.36 -12.93
C ILE A 119 9.87 6.02 -12.30
N GLN A 120 10.85 5.13 -12.40
CA GLN A 120 10.79 3.81 -11.78
C GLN A 120 11.12 3.90 -10.28
N PRO A 121 10.53 3.04 -9.42
CA PRO A 121 10.96 2.92 -8.05
C PRO A 121 12.33 2.21 -7.96
N LYS A 122 13.10 2.53 -6.92
CA LYS A 122 14.31 1.79 -6.53
C LYS A 122 14.37 1.60 -5.03
N THR A 123 15.02 0.54 -4.59
CA THR A 123 15.20 0.25 -3.16
C THR A 123 16.51 0.84 -2.65
N ARG A 124 16.43 1.71 -1.64
CA ARG A 124 17.54 2.21 -0.84
C ARG A 124 17.14 2.12 0.64
N THR A 125 17.10 0.91 1.18
CA THR A 125 16.43 0.52 2.44
C THR A 125 14.91 0.71 2.37
N LEU A 126 14.45 1.91 2.01
CA LEU A 126 13.08 2.23 1.64
C LEU A 126 12.96 2.28 0.11
N LEU A 127 11.76 2.09 -0.41
CA LEU A 127 11.42 2.46 -1.78
C LEU A 127 11.51 3.98 -1.94
N ILE A 128 12.28 4.41 -2.94
CA ILE A 128 12.46 5.81 -3.35
C ILE A 128 12.34 5.92 -4.87
N PRO A 129 12.09 7.14 -5.40
CA PRO A 129 12.17 7.38 -6.84
C PRO A 129 13.59 7.12 -7.38
N SER A 130 13.70 6.54 -8.58
CA SER A 130 15.00 6.31 -9.22
C SER A 130 15.71 7.61 -9.63
N LYS A 131 14.93 8.65 -9.93
CA LYS A 131 15.34 9.99 -10.37
C LYS A 131 14.51 11.06 -9.62
N PRO A 132 14.97 12.32 -9.55
CA PRO A 132 14.17 13.42 -8.99
C PRO A 132 12.81 13.56 -9.68
N ILE A 133 11.77 13.93 -8.91
CA ILE A 133 10.43 14.26 -9.43
C ILE A 133 10.28 15.78 -9.37
N ASN A 134 10.29 16.43 -10.53
CA ASN A 134 10.05 17.87 -10.62
C ASN A 134 8.55 18.15 -10.78
N LEU A 135 8.03 19.04 -9.94
CA LEU A 135 6.61 19.41 -9.92
C LEU A 135 6.47 20.92 -10.06
N ARG A 136 5.39 21.35 -10.71
CA ARG A 136 4.94 22.73 -10.82
C ARG A 136 3.77 22.95 -9.86
N PHE A 137 3.86 24.00 -9.06
CA PHE A 137 2.81 24.42 -8.13
C PHE A 137 2.16 25.70 -8.67
N LEU A 138 0.97 25.57 -9.26
CA LEU A 138 0.22 26.68 -9.81
C LEU A 138 -0.79 27.17 -8.77
N PRO A 139 -0.80 28.46 -8.38
CA PRO A 139 -1.77 28.96 -7.40
C PRO A 139 -3.21 28.66 -7.82
N ARG A 140 -4.03 28.17 -6.88
CA ARG A 140 -5.49 28.11 -7.03
C ARG A 140 -6.07 29.49 -6.68
N ALA A 141 -6.91 30.00 -7.58
CA ALA A 141 -7.68 31.22 -7.36
C ALA A 141 -8.82 30.98 -6.36
#